data_AF-A0A967CXR0-F1
#
_entry.id   AF-A0A967CXR0-F1
#
_cell.length_a   1.000
_cell.length_b   1.000
_cell.length_c   1.000
_cell.angle_alpha   90.00
_cell.angle_beta   90.00
_cell.angle_gamma   90.00
#
_symmetry.space_group_name_H-M   'P 1'
#
loop_
_entity.id
_entity.type
_entity.pdbx_description
1 polymer ?
#
loop_
_entity_poly.entity_id
_entity_poly.type
_entity_poly.pdbx_seq_one_letter_code
_entity_poly.pdbx_strand_id
1 'polypeptide(L)'
;EDLIGVCKEKIADKAHEVSADGKFSWEEVECLGSCSNAPMVQIGKDYYEDLTAEKLAWILNELAAGRVPIPGPQNGRYAAEPLGGLTSLGEFDSGKTKYNASAQLASDIGDTVKRIDGTEVPLITPWVKSEKLVAKTALPKVTAAAKSKAAPKSVEKATVAAKKPRTMKAPRKAGADDLKMIKGIGPKLEIMLNELGFYHFDQIAGWSPAEVAWVSDNLTGLKGSVSRDNWVNQARNLASGRDTGFSKRVSDGDVY
;
A
#
# COMPACT_ATOMS: atom_id res chain seq x y z
N GLU A 1 18.56 -17.27 -9.08
CA GLU A 1 18.84 -16.78 -10.46
C GLU A 1 17.90 -15.64 -10.85
N ASP A 2 16.61 -15.87 -11.08
CA ASP A 2 15.69 -14.83 -11.61
C ASP A 2 15.56 -13.56 -10.75
N LEU A 3 15.47 -13.72 -9.42
CA LEU A 3 15.39 -12.57 -8.51
C LEU A 3 16.71 -11.77 -8.46
N ILE A 4 17.85 -12.46 -8.57
CA ILE A 4 19.17 -11.82 -8.66
C ILE A 4 19.27 -11.00 -9.94
N GLY A 5 18.73 -11.49 -11.05
CA GLY A 5 18.64 -10.73 -12.31
C GLY A 5 17.92 -9.39 -12.12
N VAL A 6 16.79 -9.39 -11.39
CA VAL A 6 16.06 -8.15 -11.06
C VAL A 6 16.89 -7.22 -10.19
N CYS A 7 17.60 -7.74 -9.18
CA CYS A 7 18.50 -6.94 -8.35
C CYS A 7 19.62 -6.30 -9.18
N LYS A 8 20.22 -7.06 -10.10
CA LYS A 8 21.25 -6.55 -11.01
C LYS A 8 20.75 -5.42 -11.89
N GLU A 9 19.56 -5.59 -12.46
CA GLU A 9 18.94 -4.59 -13.34
C GLU A 9 18.50 -3.33 -12.59
N LYS A 10 17.87 -3.48 -11.42
CA LYS A 10 17.22 -2.37 -10.72
C LYS A 10 18.06 -1.70 -9.65
N ILE A 11 19.08 -2.38 -9.11
CA ILE A 11 19.87 -1.90 -7.97
C ILE A 11 21.31 -1.63 -8.44
N ALA A 12 22.09 -2.67 -8.71
CA ALA A 12 23.49 -2.56 -9.14
C ALA A 12 23.97 -3.89 -9.75
N ASP A 13 24.88 -3.87 -10.73
CA ASP A 13 25.39 -5.09 -11.37
C ASP A 13 26.09 -6.05 -10.38
N LYS A 14 26.76 -5.51 -9.37
CA LYS A 14 27.47 -6.28 -8.34
C LYS A 14 26.79 -6.17 -6.98
N ALA A 15 26.83 -7.26 -6.23
CA ALA A 15 26.40 -7.29 -4.84
C ALA A 15 27.21 -6.29 -3.99
N HIS A 16 26.58 -5.79 -2.92
CA HIS A 16 27.10 -4.79 -1.98
C HIS A 16 27.36 -3.39 -2.57
N GLU A 17 27.11 -3.17 -3.86
CA GLU A 17 27.11 -1.83 -4.45
C GLU A 17 25.79 -1.11 -4.19
N VAL A 18 25.88 0.20 -3.96
CA VAL A 18 24.71 1.05 -3.77
C VAL A 18 24.24 1.55 -5.13
N SER A 19 22.93 1.44 -5.37
CA SER A 19 22.25 2.00 -6.53
C SER A 19 22.51 3.50 -6.72
N ALA A 20 22.41 3.97 -7.98
CA ALA A 20 22.72 5.35 -8.34
C ALA A 20 21.88 6.41 -7.59
N ASP A 21 20.67 6.07 -7.16
CA ASP A 21 19.81 6.96 -6.36
C ASP A 21 20.05 6.87 -4.84
N GLY A 22 20.99 6.02 -4.41
CA GLY A 22 21.40 5.88 -3.02
C GLY A 22 20.41 5.09 -2.15
N LYS A 23 19.36 4.48 -2.72
CA LYS A 23 18.27 3.89 -1.93
C LYS A 23 18.42 2.41 -1.62
N PHE A 24 19.03 1.67 -2.54
CA PHE A 24 19.12 0.22 -2.46
C PHE A 24 20.55 -0.27 -2.59
N SER A 25 20.83 -1.37 -1.91
CA SER A 25 21.94 -2.30 -2.17
C SER A 25 21.35 -3.71 -2.10
N TRP A 26 22.02 -4.68 -2.71
CA TRP A 26 21.61 -6.07 -2.63
C TRP A 26 22.79 -6.98 -2.33
N GLU A 27 22.51 -8.10 -1.71
CA GLU A 27 23.48 -9.16 -1.47
C GLU A 27 22.76 -10.51 -1.52
N GLU A 28 23.53 -11.55 -1.80
CA GLU A 28 23.07 -12.92 -1.66
C GLU A 28 23.39 -13.39 -0.25
N VAL A 29 22.42 -14.05 0.37
CA VAL A 29 22.55 -14.61 1.71
C VAL A 29 22.18 -16.08 1.68
N GLU A 30 22.66 -16.79 2.69
CA GLU A 30 22.25 -18.16 2.96
C GLU A 30 20.77 -18.25 3.36
N CYS A 31 20.31 -19.44 3.70
CA CYS A 31 18.93 -19.70 4.08
C CYS A 31 18.42 -18.75 5.20
N LEU A 32 17.34 -18.03 4.88
CA LEU A 32 16.60 -17.16 5.81
C LEU A 32 15.41 -17.86 6.50
N GLY A 33 15.25 -19.18 6.31
CA GLY A 33 14.26 -19.98 7.01
C GLY A 33 12.81 -19.87 6.50
N SER A 34 12.58 -19.36 5.28
CA SER A 34 11.26 -19.30 4.63
C SER A 34 11.15 -20.27 3.45
N CYS A 35 11.55 -21.53 3.68
CA CYS A 35 11.68 -22.53 2.62
C CYS A 35 10.33 -22.92 1.98
N SER A 36 9.24 -22.91 2.75
CA SER A 36 7.89 -23.23 2.27
C SER A 36 7.32 -22.18 1.33
N ASN A 37 7.84 -20.95 1.40
CA ASN A 37 7.38 -19.78 0.66
C ASN A 37 8.48 -19.25 -0.27
N ALA A 38 9.41 -20.11 -0.67
CA ALA A 38 10.41 -19.77 -1.67
C ALA A 38 9.75 -19.48 -3.04
N PRO A 39 10.35 -18.60 -3.86
CA PRO A 39 11.53 -17.79 -3.58
C PRO A 39 11.16 -16.52 -2.79
N MET A 40 12.11 -15.97 -2.03
CA MET A 40 11.86 -14.86 -1.11
C MET A 40 13.04 -13.87 -1.06
N VAL A 41 12.77 -12.67 -0.57
CA VAL A 41 13.79 -11.70 -0.16
C VAL A 41 13.45 -11.13 1.21
N GLN A 42 14.47 -10.73 1.95
CA GLN A 42 14.31 -9.90 3.14
C GLN A 42 14.70 -8.46 2.80
N ILE A 43 13.81 -7.50 3.07
CA ILE A 43 14.07 -6.07 2.91
C ILE A 43 13.91 -5.40 4.27
N GLY A 44 15.02 -4.94 4.84
CA GLY A 44 15.05 -4.52 6.23
C GLY A 44 14.77 -5.70 7.15
N LYS A 45 13.64 -5.66 7.87
CA LYS A 45 13.20 -6.73 8.77
C LYS A 45 12.05 -7.58 8.22
N ASP A 46 11.58 -7.26 7.02
CA ASP A 46 10.36 -7.84 6.48
C ASP A 46 10.67 -8.87 5.39
N TYR A 47 9.92 -9.96 5.43
CA TYR A 47 10.00 -11.02 4.42
C TYR A 47 8.99 -10.76 3.32
N TYR A 48 9.43 -10.86 2.07
CA TYR A 48 8.58 -10.86 0.89
C TYR A 48 8.78 -12.20 0.19
N GLU A 49 7.70 -12.96 0.09
CA GLU A 49 7.76 -14.40 -0.18
C GLU A 49 6.93 -14.78 -1.40
N ASP A 50 7.07 -16.01 -1.88
CA ASP A 50 6.39 -16.53 -3.07
C ASP A 50 6.59 -15.61 -4.30
N LEU A 51 7.81 -15.11 -4.48
CA LEU A 51 8.12 -14.06 -5.44
C LEU A 51 8.26 -14.57 -6.87
N THR A 52 7.88 -13.72 -7.80
CA THR A 52 8.33 -13.77 -9.19
C THR A 52 9.25 -12.59 -9.48
N ALA A 53 10.02 -12.64 -10.56
CA ALA A 53 10.85 -11.53 -11.00
C ALA A 53 10.03 -10.23 -11.16
N GLU A 54 8.87 -10.33 -11.80
CA GLU A 54 7.93 -9.22 -11.99
C GLU A 54 7.46 -8.63 -10.66
N LYS A 55 7.17 -9.50 -9.69
CA LYS A 55 6.67 -9.08 -8.38
C LYS A 55 7.75 -8.40 -7.55
N LEU A 56 8.98 -8.92 -7.57
CA LEU A 56 10.12 -8.26 -6.94
C LEU A 56 10.40 -6.90 -7.59
N ALA A 57 10.38 -6.83 -8.92
CA ALA A 57 10.55 -5.59 -9.67
C ALA A 57 9.50 -4.53 -9.28
N TRP A 58 8.24 -4.96 -9.10
CA TRP A 58 7.18 -4.10 -8.61
C TRP A 58 7.43 -3.63 -7.16
N ILE A 59 7.83 -4.53 -6.25
CA ILE A 59 8.14 -4.18 -4.84
C ILE A 59 9.23 -3.11 -4.78
N LEU A 60 10.32 -3.28 -5.53
CA LEU A 60 11.42 -2.31 -5.57
C LEU A 60 10.96 -0.94 -6.08
N ASN A 61 10.10 -0.91 -7.12
CA ASN A 61 9.54 0.35 -7.64
C ASN A 61 8.63 1.06 -6.61
N GLU A 62 7.83 0.31 -5.86
CA GLU A 62 6.95 0.87 -4.82
C GLU A 62 7.77 1.48 -3.68
N LEU A 63 8.79 0.75 -3.22
CA LEU A 63 9.74 1.23 -2.20
C LEU A 63 10.49 2.47 -2.67
N ALA A 64 10.95 2.48 -3.93
CA ALA A 64 11.65 3.63 -4.52
C ALA A 64 10.76 4.88 -4.56
N ALA A 65 9.45 4.69 -4.67
CA ALA A 65 8.42 5.72 -4.65
C ALA A 65 7.92 6.08 -3.24
N GLY A 66 8.53 5.52 -2.19
CA GLY A 66 8.19 5.78 -0.79
C GLY A 66 6.91 5.09 -0.31
N ARG A 67 6.40 4.11 -1.06
CA ARG A 67 5.30 3.25 -0.62
C ARG A 67 5.87 1.99 0.01
N VAL A 68 5.12 1.38 0.91
CA VAL A 68 5.55 0.17 1.62
C VAL A 68 4.60 -0.96 1.26
N PRO A 69 5.02 -1.89 0.39
CA PRO A 69 4.25 -3.10 0.09
C PRO A 69 4.04 -3.96 1.33
N ILE A 70 2.96 -4.75 1.34
CA ILE A 70 2.65 -5.62 2.47
C ILE A 70 3.59 -6.83 2.47
N PRO A 71 4.24 -7.14 3.60
CA PRO A 71 5.13 -8.29 3.73
C PRO A 71 4.36 -9.61 3.81
N GLY A 72 5.06 -10.70 3.48
CA GLY A 72 4.55 -12.06 3.40
C GLY A 72 4.40 -12.58 1.97
N PRO A 73 3.59 -13.64 1.77
CA PRO A 73 3.35 -14.27 0.46
C PRO A 73 2.76 -13.32 -0.56
N GLN A 74 3.29 -13.34 -1.79
CA GLN A 74 2.82 -12.48 -2.87
C GLN A 74 1.90 -13.17 -3.89
N ASN A 75 1.60 -14.45 -3.70
CA ASN A 75 0.78 -15.27 -4.60
C ASN A 75 -0.68 -15.48 -4.13
N GLY A 76 -1.09 -14.81 -3.03
CA GLY A 76 -2.45 -14.89 -2.49
C GLY A 76 -2.65 -15.88 -1.33
N ARG A 77 -1.63 -16.64 -0.95
CA ARG A 77 -1.60 -17.34 0.35
C ARG A 77 -1.57 -16.32 1.48
N TYR A 78 -1.99 -16.76 2.66
CA TYR A 78 -2.09 -15.93 3.86
C TYR A 78 -0.83 -15.99 4.72
N ALA A 79 -0.24 -17.18 4.82
CA ALA A 79 1.02 -17.44 5.50
C ALA A 79 1.74 -18.58 4.76
N ALA A 80 1.83 -19.76 5.35
CA ALA A 80 2.54 -20.91 4.78
C ALA A 80 1.60 -22.04 4.33
N GLU A 81 0.29 -21.81 4.26
CA GLU A 81 -0.66 -22.85 3.85
C GLU A 81 -0.50 -23.25 2.37
N PRO A 82 -0.93 -24.45 1.95
CA PRO A 82 -0.93 -24.81 0.54
C PRO A 82 -1.77 -23.84 -0.30
N LEU A 83 -1.35 -23.52 -1.53
CA LEU A 83 -2.04 -22.56 -2.40
C LEU A 83 -3.50 -22.98 -2.68
N GLY A 84 -3.74 -24.29 -2.75
CA GLY A 84 -5.06 -24.88 -2.97
C GLY A 84 -5.97 -24.88 -1.74
N GLY A 85 -5.54 -24.33 -0.61
CA GLY A 85 -6.30 -24.30 0.64
C GLY A 85 -5.74 -25.23 1.72
N LEU A 86 -6.41 -25.23 2.88
CA LEU A 86 -6.00 -26.00 4.05
C LEU A 86 -6.18 -27.50 3.80
N THR A 87 -5.10 -28.26 3.95
CA THR A 87 -5.12 -29.74 3.93
C THR A 87 -5.03 -30.35 5.32
N SER A 88 -4.82 -29.53 6.35
CA SER A 88 -4.74 -29.89 7.75
C SER A 88 -5.33 -28.76 8.60
N LEU A 89 -5.67 -29.06 9.86
CA LEU A 89 -6.27 -28.11 10.81
C LEU A 89 -7.56 -27.42 10.32
N GLY A 90 -8.27 -28.02 9.35
CA GLY A 90 -9.48 -27.43 8.76
C GLY A 90 -10.61 -27.22 9.78
N GLU A 91 -10.67 -28.01 10.85
CA GLU A 91 -11.65 -27.86 11.93
C GLU A 91 -11.46 -26.57 12.76
N PHE A 92 -10.29 -25.93 12.65
CA PHE A 92 -9.96 -24.67 13.32
C PHE A 92 -9.93 -23.47 12.37
N ASP A 93 -10.41 -23.64 11.13
CA ASP A 93 -10.50 -22.52 10.21
C ASP A 93 -11.55 -21.52 10.72
N SER A 94 -11.07 -20.38 11.22
CA SER A 94 -11.89 -19.26 11.67
C SER A 94 -12.05 -18.19 10.60
N GLY A 95 -11.67 -18.52 9.37
CA GLY A 95 -11.57 -17.59 8.26
C GLY A 95 -10.29 -16.77 8.30
N LYS A 96 -10.17 -15.87 7.32
CA LYS A 96 -9.03 -14.98 7.16
C LYS A 96 -9.46 -13.55 7.46
N THR A 97 -8.67 -12.84 8.27
CA THR A 97 -8.70 -11.37 8.26
C THR A 97 -7.99 -10.88 6.99
N LYS A 98 -7.86 -9.55 6.82
CA LYS A 98 -7.25 -8.97 5.62
C LYS A 98 -5.80 -9.41 5.42
N TYR A 99 -5.01 -9.43 6.50
CA TYR A 99 -3.62 -9.87 6.54
C TYR A 99 -3.39 -10.70 7.81
N ASN A 100 -2.36 -11.55 7.81
CA ASN A 100 -1.93 -12.24 9.02
C ASN A 100 -1.59 -11.23 10.14
N ALA A 101 -1.66 -11.71 11.39
CA ALA A 101 -1.59 -10.83 12.55
C ALA A 101 -0.30 -10.00 12.59
N SER A 102 0.84 -10.57 12.16
CA SER A 102 2.12 -9.85 12.11
C SER A 102 2.14 -8.77 11.04
N ALA A 103 1.72 -9.09 9.81
CA ALA A 103 1.67 -8.12 8.71
C ALA A 103 0.63 -7.02 8.95
N GLN A 104 -0.54 -7.36 9.50
CA GLN A 104 -1.56 -6.38 9.88
C GLN A 104 -1.02 -5.42 10.95
N LEU A 105 -0.43 -5.97 12.02
CA LEU A 105 0.13 -5.15 13.09
C LEU A 105 1.22 -4.21 12.56
N ALA A 106 2.19 -4.73 11.80
CA ALA A 106 3.29 -3.95 11.23
C ALA A 106 2.79 -2.83 10.31
N SER A 107 1.74 -3.10 9.52
CA SER A 107 1.11 -2.09 8.67
C SER A 107 0.39 -1.02 9.50
N ASP A 108 -0.32 -1.39 10.57
CA ASP A 108 -1.10 -0.45 11.37
C ASP A 108 -0.22 0.55 12.13
N ILE A 109 0.95 0.10 12.59
CA ILE A 109 1.92 0.94 13.31
C ILE A 109 2.94 1.63 12.38
N GLY A 110 2.94 1.32 11.07
CA GLY A 110 3.87 1.88 10.10
C GLY A 110 5.33 1.47 10.33
N ASP A 111 5.56 0.23 10.78
CA ASP A 111 6.88 -0.27 11.17
C ASP A 111 7.56 -1.12 10.08
N THR A 112 6.85 -1.43 8.99
CA THR A 112 7.35 -2.16 7.82
C THR A 112 8.41 -1.35 7.06
N VAL A 113 9.58 -1.94 6.80
CA VAL A 113 10.80 -1.38 6.18
C VAL A 113 11.32 -0.11 6.88
N LYS A 114 10.81 0.21 8.08
CA LYS A 114 11.28 1.33 8.88
C LYS A 114 12.71 1.05 9.37
N ARG A 115 13.60 2.03 9.18
CA ARG A 115 14.97 1.94 9.72
C ARG A 115 14.92 1.90 11.24
N ILE A 116 15.82 1.11 11.82
CA ILE A 116 16.03 1.08 13.27
C ILE A 116 16.61 2.43 13.70
N ASP A 117 15.76 3.32 14.21
CA ASP A 117 16.10 4.66 14.67
C ASP A 117 15.74 4.91 16.15
N GLY A 118 15.26 3.87 16.84
CA GLY A 118 14.88 3.93 18.25
C GLY A 118 13.45 4.43 18.48
N THR A 119 12.67 4.60 17.41
CA THR A 119 11.23 4.91 17.48
C THR A 119 10.36 3.69 17.14
N GLU A 120 10.94 2.48 17.11
CA GLU A 120 10.21 1.22 16.98
C GLU A 120 9.38 0.92 18.24
N VAL A 121 8.44 -0.01 18.11
CA VAL A 121 7.66 -0.48 19.26
C VAL A 121 8.61 -1.12 20.29
N PRO A 122 8.57 -0.69 21.57
CA PRO A 122 9.42 -1.25 22.60
C PRO A 122 9.21 -2.75 22.77
N LEU A 123 10.31 -3.49 23.02
CA LEU A 123 10.25 -4.91 23.35
C LEU A 123 9.55 -5.09 24.72
N ILE A 124 8.31 -5.60 24.70
CA ILE A 124 7.47 -5.79 25.89
C ILE A 124 7.65 -7.15 26.57
N THR A 125 8.85 -7.73 26.50
CA THR A 125 9.06 -9.08 26.98
C THR A 125 9.05 -9.16 28.52
N PRO A 126 8.55 -10.25 29.12
CA PRO A 126 8.41 -10.36 30.58
C PRO A 126 9.71 -10.19 31.38
N TRP A 127 10.87 -10.43 30.76
CA TRP A 127 12.19 -10.31 31.37
C TRP A 127 12.77 -8.88 31.32
N VAL A 128 12.14 -7.96 30.58
CA VAL A 128 12.50 -6.55 30.57
C VAL A 128 11.79 -5.87 31.74
N LYS A 129 12.52 -5.64 32.84
CA LYS A 129 11.98 -5.00 34.04
C LYS A 129 11.37 -3.63 33.69
N SER A 130 10.11 -3.46 34.09
CA SER A 130 9.18 -2.38 33.71
C SER A 130 9.62 -0.95 34.04
N GLU A 131 10.70 -0.75 34.80
CA GLU A 131 11.14 0.59 35.25
C GLU A 131 11.68 1.49 34.13
N LYS A 132 12.11 0.93 32.98
CA LYS A 132 12.53 1.72 31.81
C LYS A 132 11.44 1.92 30.75
N LEU A 133 10.28 1.27 30.88
CA LEU A 133 9.22 1.26 29.87
C LEU A 133 8.21 2.42 29.99
N VAL A 134 8.14 3.10 31.14
CA VAL A 134 7.11 4.13 31.40
C VAL A 134 7.53 5.53 30.90
N ALA A 135 8.80 5.76 30.56
CA ALA A 135 9.29 7.12 30.25
C ALA A 135 9.16 7.55 28.78
N LYS A 136 8.67 6.71 27.85
CA LYS A 136 8.60 7.06 26.41
C LYS A 136 7.25 6.83 25.73
N THR A 137 6.19 6.50 26.47
CA THR A 137 4.85 6.24 25.91
C THR A 137 4.03 7.51 25.64
N ALA A 138 4.65 8.70 25.64
CA ALA A 138 4.00 9.92 25.18
C ALA A 138 4.28 10.12 23.69
N LEU A 139 3.25 9.92 22.86
CA LEU A 139 3.19 10.48 21.51
C LEU A 139 3.62 11.97 21.57
N PRO A 140 4.64 12.40 20.81
CA PRO A 140 4.98 13.82 20.75
C PRO A 140 3.83 14.55 20.04
N LYS A 141 3.08 15.32 20.81
CA LYS A 141 2.17 16.36 20.31
C LYS A 141 3.06 17.42 19.64
N VAL A 142 2.91 17.60 18.33
CA VAL A 142 3.65 18.61 17.57
C VAL A 142 3.30 19.99 18.11
N THR A 143 4.20 20.60 18.88
CA THR A 143 4.21 22.04 19.17
C THR A 143 5.24 22.70 18.28
N ALA A 144 4.78 23.72 17.56
CA ALA A 144 5.59 24.53 16.68
C ALA A 144 6.52 25.48 17.44
N ALA A 145 7.67 25.76 16.79
CA ALA A 145 8.57 26.91 16.90
C ALA A 145 9.68 26.92 17.97
N ALA A 146 10.93 26.87 17.51
CA ALA A 146 11.86 28.02 17.53
C ALA A 146 13.05 27.80 16.55
N LYS A 147 13.52 28.90 15.96
CA LYS A 147 14.39 29.03 14.78
C LYS A 147 15.89 28.98 15.11
N SER A 148 16.72 28.53 14.15
CA SER A 148 17.95 29.24 13.73
C SER A 148 18.64 28.61 12.49
N LYS A 149 18.61 29.35 11.37
CA LYS A 149 19.61 29.60 10.28
C LYS A 149 20.62 28.47 9.92
N ALA A 150 20.89 28.08 8.66
CA ALA A 150 20.81 28.78 7.37
C ALA A 150 20.70 27.78 6.17
N ALA A 151 20.04 28.21 5.09
CA ALA A 151 19.86 27.52 3.80
C ALA A 151 21.01 27.86 2.80
N PRO A 152 21.14 27.28 1.58
CA PRO A 152 20.09 27.16 0.52
C PRO A 152 20.09 25.78 -0.22
N LYS A 153 19.14 25.34 -1.03
CA LYS A 153 17.78 25.73 -1.50
C LYS A 153 17.18 24.44 -2.11
N SER A 154 16.00 24.00 -1.68
CA SER A 154 15.19 22.99 -2.39
C SER A 154 13.73 23.48 -2.44
N VAL A 155 13.06 23.16 -3.53
CA VAL A 155 11.78 23.74 -3.96
C VAL A 155 10.62 23.16 -3.14
N GLU A 156 10.05 24.06 -2.34
CA GLU A 156 8.70 24.17 -1.77
C GLU A 156 7.65 23.06 -2.09
N LYS A 157 7.19 22.37 -1.04
CA LYS A 157 6.02 21.47 -1.04
C LYS A 157 4.83 22.23 -0.43
N ALA A 158 3.85 22.59 -1.26
CA ALA A 158 2.64 23.28 -0.83
C ALA A 158 1.70 22.35 -0.04
N THR A 159 1.20 22.83 1.10
CA THR A 159 0.03 22.32 1.81
C THR A 159 -1.22 22.65 0.99
N VAL A 160 -1.91 21.63 0.47
CA VAL A 160 -3.11 21.83 -0.35
C VAL A 160 -4.36 21.72 0.53
N ALA A 161 -5.06 22.83 0.72
CA ALA A 161 -6.36 22.87 1.40
C ALA A 161 -7.40 22.02 0.65
N ALA A 162 -8.16 21.18 1.36
CA ALA A 162 -9.18 20.31 0.78
C ALA A 162 -10.24 21.14 0.03
N LYS A 163 -10.44 20.84 -1.27
CA LYS A 163 -11.36 21.56 -2.16
C LYS A 163 -12.42 20.61 -2.66
N LYS A 164 -13.70 20.99 -2.55
CA LYS A 164 -14.81 20.19 -3.07
C LYS A 164 -14.69 20.03 -4.60
N PRO A 165 -14.66 18.80 -5.14
CA PRO A 165 -14.59 18.57 -6.57
C PRO A 165 -15.90 18.94 -7.27
N ARG A 166 -15.83 19.09 -8.60
CA ARG A 166 -17.02 19.36 -9.43
C ARG A 166 -18.01 18.18 -9.37
N THR A 167 -19.21 18.45 -8.85
CA THR A 167 -20.32 17.51 -8.79
C THR A 167 -21.37 17.82 -9.87
N MET A 168 -22.12 16.81 -10.28
CA MET A 168 -23.26 16.93 -11.19
C MET A 168 -24.56 16.58 -10.48
N LYS A 169 -25.69 17.16 -10.92
CA LYS A 169 -27.02 16.86 -10.34
C LYS A 169 -27.65 15.60 -10.92
N ALA A 170 -27.20 15.17 -12.09
CA ALA A 170 -27.68 14.01 -12.81
C ALA A 170 -26.59 13.50 -13.77
N PRO A 171 -26.62 12.22 -14.18
CA PRO A 171 -25.73 11.71 -15.22
C PRO A 171 -25.97 12.40 -16.57
N ARG A 172 -24.99 12.29 -17.48
CA ARG A 172 -25.11 12.79 -18.86
C ARG A 172 -26.17 11.98 -19.61
N LYS A 173 -26.61 12.49 -20.77
CA LYS A 173 -27.59 11.78 -21.64
C LYS A 173 -27.16 10.37 -22.05
N ALA A 174 -25.86 10.06 -21.99
CA ALA A 174 -25.30 8.75 -22.28
C ALA A 174 -25.44 7.72 -21.14
N GLY A 175 -25.96 8.11 -19.96
CA GLY A 175 -26.03 7.26 -18.77
C GLY A 175 -24.96 7.60 -17.74
N ALA A 176 -24.86 6.79 -16.68
CA ALA A 176 -23.77 6.82 -15.70
C ALA A 176 -22.78 5.69 -16.02
N ASP A 177 -21.50 5.92 -15.74
CA ASP A 177 -20.48 4.88 -15.82
C ASP A 177 -20.62 3.92 -14.63
N ASP A 178 -20.24 2.65 -14.82
CA ASP A 178 -20.19 1.66 -13.73
C ASP A 178 -18.94 1.91 -12.87
N LEU A 179 -19.11 2.63 -11.77
CA LEU A 179 -17.99 3.00 -10.91
C LEU A 179 -17.40 1.79 -10.17
N LYS A 180 -18.10 0.65 -10.09
CA LYS A 180 -17.59 -0.59 -9.48
C LYS A 180 -16.44 -1.19 -10.30
N MET A 181 -16.23 -0.74 -11.54
CA MET A 181 -15.05 -1.10 -12.34
C MET A 181 -13.73 -0.57 -11.75
N ILE A 182 -13.80 0.38 -10.81
CA ILE A 182 -12.63 0.86 -10.06
C ILE A 182 -12.47 -0.01 -8.80
N LYS A 183 -11.32 -0.66 -8.68
CA LYS A 183 -10.98 -1.48 -7.52
C LYS A 183 -11.06 -0.64 -6.25
N GLY A 184 -11.92 -1.06 -5.32
CA GLY A 184 -12.18 -0.37 -4.05
C GLY A 184 -13.52 0.36 -4.01
N ILE A 185 -14.22 0.51 -5.15
CA ILE A 185 -15.61 0.99 -5.21
C ILE A 185 -16.52 -0.24 -5.28
N GLY A 186 -17.25 -0.52 -4.21
CA GLY A 186 -18.32 -1.54 -4.19
C GLY A 186 -19.70 -0.95 -4.42
N PRO A 187 -20.76 -1.77 -4.54
CA PRO A 187 -22.13 -1.30 -4.84
C PRO A 187 -22.64 -0.21 -3.89
N LYS A 188 -22.34 -0.33 -2.58
CA LYS A 188 -22.71 0.69 -1.59
C LYS A 188 -21.98 2.02 -1.78
N LEU A 189 -20.71 1.98 -2.21
CA LEU A 189 -19.90 3.17 -2.45
C LEU A 189 -20.29 3.87 -3.74
N GLU A 190 -20.62 3.11 -4.78
CA GLU A 190 -21.16 3.66 -6.02
C GLU A 190 -22.45 4.45 -5.76
N ILE A 191 -23.37 3.92 -4.95
CA ILE A 191 -24.61 4.64 -4.55
C ILE A 191 -24.25 5.96 -3.86
N MET A 192 -23.34 5.94 -2.88
CA MET A 192 -22.91 7.14 -2.17
C MET A 192 -22.21 8.17 -3.08
N LEU A 193 -21.40 7.72 -4.05
CA LEU A 193 -20.74 8.58 -5.02
C LEU A 193 -21.75 9.23 -5.97
N ASN A 194 -22.74 8.47 -6.43
CA ASN A 194 -23.83 8.96 -7.24
C ASN A 194 -24.66 10.01 -6.48
N GLU A 195 -25.00 9.76 -5.21
CA GLU A 195 -25.69 10.73 -4.34
C GLU A 195 -24.88 12.03 -4.15
N LEU A 196 -23.55 11.92 -4.06
CA LEU A 196 -22.64 13.07 -3.99
C LEU A 196 -22.47 13.80 -5.34
N GLY A 197 -22.95 13.20 -6.44
CA GLY A 197 -22.95 13.79 -7.77
C GLY A 197 -21.78 13.38 -8.68
N PHE A 198 -21.13 12.25 -8.38
CA PHE A 198 -20.09 11.64 -9.21
C PHE A 198 -20.66 10.41 -9.93
N TYR A 199 -20.79 10.50 -11.24
CA TYR A 199 -21.44 9.48 -12.07
C TYR A 199 -20.54 8.95 -13.21
N HIS A 200 -19.35 9.53 -13.40
CA HIS A 200 -18.49 9.25 -14.56
C HIS A 200 -17.03 9.06 -14.15
N PHE A 201 -16.30 8.22 -14.88
CA PHE A 201 -14.87 7.99 -14.67
C PHE A 201 -14.04 9.26 -14.92
N ASP A 202 -14.46 10.11 -15.86
CA ASP A 202 -13.73 11.34 -16.17
C ASP A 202 -13.76 12.37 -15.02
N GLN A 203 -14.83 12.38 -14.21
CA GLN A 203 -14.91 13.19 -13.00
C GLN A 203 -13.86 12.75 -11.98
N ILE A 204 -13.71 11.44 -11.76
CA ILE A 204 -12.76 10.85 -10.81
C ILE A 204 -11.32 11.00 -11.34
N ALA A 205 -11.11 10.80 -12.64
CA ALA A 205 -9.81 10.93 -13.30
C ALA A 205 -9.23 12.37 -13.24
N GLY A 206 -10.12 13.35 -13.11
CA GLY A 206 -9.81 14.77 -13.01
C GLY A 206 -9.56 15.29 -11.59
N TRP A 207 -9.70 14.45 -10.55
CA TRP A 207 -9.48 14.91 -9.18
C TRP A 207 -8.02 15.28 -8.93
N SER A 208 -7.83 16.49 -8.44
CA SER A 208 -6.57 16.95 -7.85
C SER A 208 -6.35 16.33 -6.46
N PRO A 209 -5.11 16.36 -5.92
CA PRO A 209 -4.84 15.87 -4.57
C PRO A 209 -5.73 16.52 -3.48
N ALA A 210 -6.09 17.80 -3.67
CA ALA A 210 -7.01 18.53 -2.80
C ALA A 210 -8.43 17.96 -2.78
N GLU A 211 -8.88 17.53 -3.96
CA GLU A 211 -10.21 16.98 -4.22
C GLU A 211 -10.29 15.53 -3.75
N VAL A 212 -9.23 14.75 -3.95
CA VAL A 212 -9.10 13.41 -3.38
C VAL A 212 -9.17 13.43 -1.85
N ALA A 213 -8.48 14.38 -1.22
CA ALA A 213 -8.53 14.57 0.23
C ALA A 213 -9.95 14.93 0.69
N TRP A 214 -10.60 15.86 0.00
CA TRP A 214 -11.98 16.25 0.30
C TRP A 214 -12.96 15.08 0.17
N VAL A 215 -12.88 14.30 -0.91
CA VAL A 215 -13.77 13.13 -1.12
C VAL A 215 -13.49 12.05 -0.07
N SER A 216 -12.22 11.83 0.28
CA SER A 216 -11.83 10.87 1.32
C SER A 216 -12.42 11.23 2.69
N ASP A 217 -12.51 12.52 3.01
CA ASP A 217 -13.10 12.99 4.28
C ASP A 217 -14.63 12.98 4.26
N ASN A 218 -15.24 13.14 3.09
CA ASN A 218 -16.69 13.16 2.89
C ASN A 218 -17.31 11.78 2.65
N LEU A 219 -16.51 10.73 2.44
CA LEU A 219 -16.98 9.35 2.37
C LEU A 219 -17.00 8.70 3.77
N THR A 220 -18.20 8.51 4.32
CA THR A 220 -18.39 7.87 5.63
C THR A 220 -17.92 6.43 5.63
N GLY A 221 -16.98 6.11 6.52
CA GLY A 221 -16.50 4.74 6.77
C GLY A 221 -15.18 4.36 6.08
N LEU A 222 -14.63 5.20 5.19
CA LEU A 222 -13.43 4.88 4.42
C LEU A 222 -12.51 6.09 4.18
N LYS A 223 -12.13 6.76 5.28
CA LYS A 223 -11.12 7.83 5.25
C LYS A 223 -9.83 7.31 4.61
N GLY A 224 -9.45 7.89 3.48
CA GLY A 224 -8.19 7.60 2.76
C GLY A 224 -8.26 6.49 1.70
N SER A 225 -9.42 5.85 1.48
CA SER A 225 -9.59 4.80 0.45
C SER A 225 -9.33 5.30 -0.97
N VAL A 226 -9.76 6.53 -1.29
CA VAL A 226 -9.63 7.13 -2.63
C VAL A 226 -8.16 7.28 -3.05
N SER A 227 -7.30 7.69 -2.12
CA SER A 227 -5.84 7.78 -2.32
C SER A 227 -5.17 6.41 -2.30
N ARG A 228 -5.54 5.56 -1.33
CA ARG A 228 -4.93 4.23 -1.11
C ARG A 228 -5.15 3.30 -2.29
N ASP A 229 -6.36 3.31 -2.84
CA ASP A 229 -6.78 2.39 -3.89
C ASP A 229 -6.61 3.04 -5.28
N ASN A 230 -5.94 4.20 -5.38
CA ASN A 230 -5.51 4.84 -6.62
C ASN A 230 -6.66 5.08 -7.63
N TRP A 231 -7.83 5.50 -7.14
CA TRP A 231 -9.05 5.64 -7.96
C TRP A 231 -8.86 6.55 -9.16
N VAL A 232 -8.12 7.65 -9.01
CA VAL A 232 -7.87 8.63 -10.09
C VAL A 232 -7.17 8.00 -11.29
N ASN A 233 -6.17 7.15 -11.06
CA ASN A 233 -5.43 6.50 -12.16
C ASN A 233 -6.23 5.36 -12.80
N GLN A 234 -7.00 4.61 -12.01
CA GLN A 234 -7.91 3.59 -12.54
C GLN A 234 -9.00 4.22 -13.40
N ALA A 235 -9.64 5.27 -12.88
CA ALA A 235 -10.65 6.04 -13.60
C ALA A 235 -10.08 6.67 -14.88
N ARG A 236 -8.82 7.14 -14.87
CA ARG A 236 -8.17 7.67 -16.08
C ARG A 236 -8.00 6.59 -17.15
N ASN A 237 -7.66 5.37 -16.77
CA ASN A 237 -7.56 4.25 -17.72
C ASN A 237 -8.94 3.92 -18.30
N LEU A 238 -9.96 3.79 -17.45
CA LEU A 238 -11.34 3.48 -17.87
C LEU A 238 -11.95 4.59 -18.73
N ALA A 239 -11.75 5.86 -18.37
CA ALA A 239 -12.18 7.02 -19.16
C ALA A 239 -11.50 7.09 -20.55
N SER A 240 -10.30 6.51 -20.68
CA SER A 240 -9.60 6.38 -21.97
C SER A 240 -10.04 5.16 -22.79
N GLY A 241 -11.05 4.41 -22.34
CA GLY A 241 -11.53 3.18 -22.97
C GLY A 241 -10.59 1.98 -22.79
N ARG A 242 -9.66 2.05 -21.82
CA ARG A 242 -8.75 0.96 -21.51
C ARG A 242 -9.26 0.15 -20.32
N ASP A 243 -9.37 -1.15 -20.52
CA ASP A 243 -9.69 -2.08 -19.44
C ASP A 243 -8.51 -2.27 -18.48
N THR A 244 -8.84 -2.46 -17.21
CA THR A 244 -7.91 -2.96 -16.20
C THR A 244 -8.17 -4.46 -15.98
N GLY A 245 -7.18 -5.20 -15.49
CA GLY A 245 -7.39 -6.62 -15.15
C GLY A 245 -8.50 -6.84 -14.11
N PHE A 246 -8.86 -5.81 -13.34
CA PHE A 246 -10.00 -5.84 -12.43
C PHE A 246 -11.33 -5.53 -13.15
N SER A 247 -11.37 -4.52 -14.03
CA SER A 247 -12.59 -4.18 -14.75
C SER A 247 -13.06 -5.29 -15.68
N LYS A 248 -12.14 -6.06 -16.28
CA LYS A 248 -12.51 -7.27 -17.05
C LYS A 248 -13.27 -8.27 -16.20
N ARG A 249 -12.76 -8.57 -15.00
CA ARG A 249 -13.41 -9.49 -14.06
C ARG A 249 -14.78 -8.99 -13.58
N VAL A 250 -14.96 -7.68 -13.44
CA VAL A 250 -16.27 -7.10 -13.12
C VAL A 250 -17.23 -7.26 -14.31
N SER A 251 -16.78 -7.01 -15.54
CA SER A 251 -17.58 -7.24 -16.75
C SER A 251 -17.94 -8.71 -16.96
N ASP A 252 -17.04 -9.63 -16.58
CA ASP A 252 -17.24 -11.08 -16.67
C ASP A 252 -18.15 -11.62 -15.55
N GLY A 253 -18.54 -10.78 -14.57
CA GLY A 253 -19.39 -11.17 -13.44
C GLY A 253 -18.67 -11.93 -12.32
N ASP A 254 -17.33 -11.98 -12.36
CA ASP A 254 -16.50 -12.68 -11.37
C ASP A 254 -16.34 -11.91 -10.05
N VAL A 255 -16.84 -10.67 -9.99
CA VAL A 255 -16.68 -9.76 -8.86
C VAL A 255 -17.97 -8.99 -8.60
N TYR A 256 -18.51 -9.20 -7.39
CA TYR A 256 -19.78 -8.70 -6.83
C TYR A 256 -21.04 -9.45 -7.24
#